data_AF-A0A9R1MSJ7-F1
#
_entry.id   AF-A0A9R1MSJ7-F1
#
_cell.length_a   1.000
_cell.length_b   1.000
_cell.length_c   1.000
_cell.angle_alpha   90.00
_cell.angle_beta   90.00
_cell.angle_gamma   90.00
#
_symmetry.space_group_name_H-M   'P 1'
#
loop_
_entity.id
_entity.type
_entity.pdbx_description
1 polymer ?
#
loop_
_entity_poly.entity_id
_entity_poly.type
_entity_poly.pdbx_seq_one_letter_code
_entity_poly.pdbx_strand_id
1 'polypeptide(L)'
;MFRLALQAVAFLNEEKIAGKVDYLKNTFRWSDAQVRIAVCGAPFVLRKSKESLKRRSEFLFSEVGLEPVYVAHRPIILCLSLDGRVRPRYYVLKFLKENGLVDRKLSFHTAVMMTEKVFVEKLICPHKEAAPHLAEDYAAACKGEVPTNFRFT
;
A
#
# COMPACT_ATOMS: atom_id res chain seq x y z
N MET A 1 5.58 15.76 -13.33
CA MET A 1 6.46 14.60 -13.05
C MET A 1 7.94 14.99 -12.90
N PHE A 2 8.52 15.83 -13.77
CA PHE A 2 9.95 16.20 -13.72
C PHE A 2 10.44 16.73 -12.36
N ARG A 3 9.74 17.68 -11.74
CA ARG A 3 10.11 18.22 -10.40
C ARG A 3 10.18 17.15 -9.31
N LEU A 4 9.21 16.22 -9.28
CA LEU A 4 9.16 15.15 -8.28
C LEU A 4 10.28 14.12 -8.50
N ALA A 5 10.58 13.81 -9.77
CA ALA A 5 11.71 12.96 -10.12
C ALA A 5 13.04 13.60 -9.71
N LEU A 6 13.25 14.88 -10.05
CA LEU A 6 14.44 15.63 -9.67
C LEU A 6 14.59 15.69 -8.14
N GLN A 7 13.54 15.98 -7.39
CA GLN A 7 13.55 15.98 -5.93
C GLN A 7 13.80 14.59 -5.31
N ALA A 8 13.44 13.51 -6.01
CA ALA A 8 13.69 12.16 -5.52
C ALA A 8 15.16 11.76 -5.63
N VAL A 9 15.86 12.27 -6.66
CA VAL A 9 17.25 11.89 -6.97
C VAL A 9 18.28 12.98 -6.66
N ALA A 10 17.87 14.21 -6.33
CA ALA A 10 18.74 15.37 -6.11
C ALA A 10 19.91 15.16 -5.13
N PHE A 11 19.78 14.19 -4.21
CA PHE A 11 20.80 13.87 -3.20
C PHE A 11 21.35 12.44 -3.35
N LEU A 12 21.14 11.80 -4.50
CA LEU A 12 21.62 10.46 -4.81
C LEU A 12 22.66 10.54 -5.93
N ASN A 13 23.75 9.80 -5.79
CA ASN A 13 24.67 9.55 -6.89
C ASN A 13 24.23 8.31 -7.68
N GLU A 14 24.85 8.10 -8.83
CA GLU A 14 24.50 7.00 -9.74
C GLU A 14 24.61 5.63 -9.06
N GLU A 15 25.67 5.38 -8.30
CA GLU A 15 25.87 4.12 -7.56
C GLU A 15 24.76 3.84 -6.55
N LYS A 16 24.32 4.87 -5.79
CA LYS A 16 23.20 4.73 -4.84
C LYS A 16 21.90 4.45 -5.56
N ILE A 17 21.68 5.05 -6.74
CA ILE A 17 20.48 4.78 -7.54
C ILE A 17 20.53 3.35 -8.08
N ALA A 18 21.63 2.94 -8.71
CA ALA A 18 21.81 1.60 -9.25
C ALA A 18 21.64 0.53 -8.17
N GLY A 19 22.31 0.68 -7.02
CA GLY A 19 22.17 -0.23 -5.89
C GLY A 19 20.77 -0.27 -5.28
N LYS A 20 20.00 0.84 -5.36
CA LYS A 20 18.60 0.86 -4.94
C LYS A 20 17.68 0.18 -5.95
N VAL A 21 17.91 0.39 -7.25
CA VAL A 21 17.16 -0.26 -8.33
C VAL A 21 17.37 -1.77 -8.29
N ASP A 22 18.60 -2.24 -8.12
CA ASP A 22 18.89 -3.67 -7.96
C ASP A 22 18.20 -4.26 -6.72
N TYR A 23 18.26 -3.54 -5.59
CA TYR A 23 17.54 -3.94 -4.39
C TYR A 23 16.02 -4.06 -4.62
N LEU A 24 15.42 -3.11 -5.36
CA LEU A 24 14.00 -3.16 -5.73
C LEU A 24 13.68 -4.36 -6.63
N LYS A 25 14.51 -4.64 -7.64
CA LYS A 25 14.35 -5.82 -8.50
C LYS A 25 14.31 -7.10 -7.68
N ASN A 26 15.28 -7.29 -6.78
CA ASN A 26 15.38 -8.48 -5.96
C ASN A 26 14.23 -8.59 -4.94
N THR A 27 13.93 -7.50 -4.24
CA THR A 27 12.90 -7.48 -3.18
C THR A 27 11.49 -7.66 -3.76
N PHE A 28 11.20 -7.02 -4.89
CA PHE A 28 9.88 -7.06 -5.52
C PHE A 28 9.75 -8.10 -6.63
N ARG A 29 10.80 -8.89 -6.89
CA ARG A 29 10.86 -9.88 -7.98
C ARG A 29 10.53 -9.27 -9.34
N TRP A 30 11.02 -8.05 -9.57
CA TRP A 30 10.73 -7.29 -10.79
C TRP A 30 11.79 -7.52 -11.86
N SER A 31 11.33 -7.61 -13.11
CA SER A 31 12.20 -7.49 -14.29
C SER A 31 12.70 -6.05 -14.46
N ASP A 32 13.70 -5.86 -15.33
CA ASP A 32 14.20 -4.52 -15.68
C ASP A 32 13.11 -3.59 -16.22
N ALA A 33 12.17 -4.13 -17.01
CA ALA A 33 11.04 -3.36 -17.50
C ALA A 33 10.10 -2.94 -16.34
N GLN A 34 9.81 -3.85 -15.41
CA GLN A 34 8.91 -3.60 -14.29
C GLN A 34 9.49 -2.58 -13.30
N VAL A 35 10.76 -2.70 -12.93
CA VAL A 35 11.39 -1.72 -12.03
C VAL A 35 11.47 -0.34 -12.68
N ARG A 36 11.69 -0.26 -14.01
CA ARG A 36 11.64 1.00 -14.75
C ARG A 36 10.26 1.64 -14.68
N ILE A 37 9.20 0.87 -14.93
CA ILE A 37 7.81 1.36 -14.80
C ILE A 37 7.56 1.90 -13.40
N ALA A 38 7.97 1.15 -12.37
CA ALA A 38 7.77 1.53 -10.98
C ALA A 38 8.51 2.81 -10.59
N VAL A 39 9.80 2.91 -10.95
CA VAL A 39 10.64 4.07 -10.63
C VAL A 39 10.20 5.32 -11.40
N CYS A 40 9.82 5.19 -12.67
CA CYS A 40 9.28 6.31 -13.45
C CYS A 40 7.93 6.79 -12.90
N GLY A 41 7.07 5.86 -12.48
CA GLY A 41 5.75 6.18 -11.92
C GLY A 41 5.81 6.77 -10.50
N ALA A 42 6.76 6.35 -9.68
CA ALA A 42 6.94 6.86 -8.31
C ALA A 42 8.43 6.96 -7.91
N PRO A 43 9.15 8.01 -8.35
CA PRO A 43 10.59 8.16 -8.08
C PRO A 43 10.93 8.17 -6.57
N PHE A 44 10.01 8.62 -5.72
CA PHE A 44 10.17 8.63 -4.26
C PHE A 44 10.37 7.24 -3.64
N VAL A 45 10.08 6.15 -4.36
CA VAL A 45 10.41 4.79 -3.92
C VAL A 45 11.92 4.64 -3.67
N LEU A 46 12.76 5.36 -4.41
CA LEU A 46 14.22 5.33 -4.25
C LEU A 46 14.68 5.90 -2.90
N ARG A 47 13.88 6.78 -2.29
CA ARG A 47 14.17 7.41 -0.99
C ARG A 47 13.74 6.56 0.21
N LYS A 48 13.00 5.45 -0.01
CA LYS A 48 12.61 4.56 1.10
C LYS A 48 13.82 3.75 1.58
N SER A 49 13.88 3.49 2.89
CA SER A 49 14.88 2.58 3.45
C SER A 49 14.69 1.17 2.90
N LYS A 50 15.78 0.38 2.84
CA LYS A 50 15.71 -1.02 2.41
C LYS A 50 14.75 -1.82 3.29
N GLU A 51 14.84 -1.64 4.61
CA GLU A 51 13.92 -2.25 5.57
C GLU A 51 12.45 -1.90 5.32
N SER A 52 12.13 -0.62 5.06
CA SER A 52 10.75 -0.22 4.76
C SER A 52 10.22 -0.88 3.49
N LEU A 53 11.06 -1.01 2.45
CA LEU A 53 10.70 -1.69 1.21
C LEU A 53 10.48 -3.19 1.42
N LYS A 54 11.33 -3.85 2.23
CA LYS A 54 11.18 -5.26 2.58
C LYS A 54 9.84 -5.53 3.28
N ARG A 55 9.53 -4.79 4.35
CA ARG A 55 8.26 -4.93 5.08
C ARG A 55 7.03 -4.74 4.17
N ARG A 56 7.12 -3.81 3.21
CA ARG A 56 6.05 -3.59 2.21
C ARG A 56 5.91 -4.75 1.25
N SER A 57 7.02 -5.30 0.77
CA SER A 57 6.98 -6.46 -0.12
C SER A 57 6.37 -7.68 0.56
N GLU A 58 6.75 -7.96 1.81
CA GLU A 58 6.20 -9.04 2.62
C GLU A 58 4.70 -8.85 2.83
N PHE A 59 4.26 -7.66 3.22
CA PHE A 59 2.84 -7.38 3.38
C PHE A 59 2.06 -7.55 2.07
N LEU A 60 2.51 -6.90 0.98
CA LEU A 60 1.76 -6.87 -0.28
C LEU A 60 1.70 -8.24 -0.96
N PHE A 61 2.73 -9.07 -0.83
CA PHE A 61 2.77 -10.38 -1.49
C PHE A 61 2.27 -11.50 -0.60
N SER A 62 2.69 -11.55 0.66
CA SER A 62 2.34 -12.65 1.57
C SER A 62 0.99 -12.45 2.23
N GLU A 63 0.67 -11.24 2.68
CA GLU A 63 -0.60 -10.98 3.40
C GLU A 63 -1.74 -10.57 2.46
N VAL A 64 -1.47 -9.70 1.48
CA VAL A 64 -2.48 -9.21 0.52
C VAL A 64 -2.61 -10.13 -0.71
N GLY A 65 -1.56 -10.87 -1.07
CA GLY A 65 -1.58 -11.77 -2.22
C GLY A 65 -1.50 -11.07 -3.58
N LEU A 66 -0.91 -9.88 -3.65
CA LEU A 66 -0.74 -9.17 -4.92
C LEU A 66 0.39 -9.75 -5.76
N GLU A 67 0.20 -9.77 -7.07
CA GLU A 67 1.28 -10.13 -7.99
C GLU A 67 2.34 -9.02 -8.10
N PRO A 68 3.63 -9.36 -8.22
CA PRO A 68 4.70 -8.39 -8.46
C PRO A 68 4.40 -7.37 -9.56
N VAL A 69 3.88 -7.84 -10.70
CA VAL A 69 3.55 -6.99 -11.85
C VAL A 69 2.45 -5.98 -11.53
N TYR A 70 1.48 -6.35 -10.68
CA TYR A 70 0.41 -5.45 -10.25
C TYR A 70 0.97 -4.25 -9.49
N VAL A 71 1.94 -4.50 -8.60
CA VAL A 71 2.61 -3.47 -7.79
C VAL A 71 3.53 -2.60 -8.66
N ALA A 72 4.23 -3.19 -9.64
CA ALA A 72 5.09 -2.44 -10.57
C ALA A 72 4.32 -1.33 -11.30
N HIS A 73 3.10 -1.63 -11.74
CA HIS A 73 2.22 -0.69 -12.44
C HIS A 73 1.51 0.30 -11.50
N ARG A 74 1.59 0.10 -10.17
CA ARG A 74 0.94 0.93 -9.14
C ARG A 74 1.93 1.32 -8.03
N PRO A 75 3.09 1.89 -8.38
CA PRO A 75 4.21 2.04 -7.45
C PRO A 75 3.94 3.07 -6.35
N ILE A 76 2.92 3.93 -6.52
CA ILE A 76 2.50 4.91 -5.51
C ILE A 76 2.09 4.26 -4.19
N ILE A 77 1.57 3.02 -4.20
CA ILE A 77 1.29 2.26 -2.97
C ILE A 77 2.52 2.14 -2.07
N LEU A 78 3.72 2.06 -2.66
CA LEU A 78 4.98 1.95 -1.92
C LEU A 78 5.39 3.28 -1.24
N CYS A 79 4.82 4.40 -1.69
CA CYS A 79 5.10 5.72 -1.13
C CYS A 79 4.21 6.06 0.08
N LEU A 80 3.00 5.50 0.16
CA LEU A 80 2.01 5.73 1.21
C LEU A 80 2.46 5.17 2.58
N SER A 81 1.87 5.63 3.69
CA SER A 81 2.14 5.03 5.01
C SER A 81 1.70 3.56 5.04
N LEU A 82 2.61 2.64 5.38
CA LEU A 82 2.28 1.21 5.45
C LEU A 82 1.27 0.99 6.58
N ASP A 83 1.64 1.40 7.79
CA ASP A 83 0.87 1.14 9.01
C ASP A 83 -0.26 2.14 9.23
N GLY A 84 -0.11 3.39 8.75
CA GLY A 84 -1.15 4.40 8.91
C GLY A 84 -2.20 4.45 7.80
N ARG A 85 -2.01 3.71 6.70
CA ARG A 85 -2.96 3.74 5.56
C ARG A 85 -3.10 2.41 4.83
N VAL A 86 -2.02 1.84 4.33
CA VAL A 86 -2.09 0.68 3.44
C VAL A 86 -2.65 -0.54 4.17
N ARG A 87 -2.09 -0.87 5.33
CA ARG A 87 -2.49 -2.01 6.16
C ARG A 87 -3.88 -1.84 6.81
N PRO A 88 -4.23 -0.70 7.46
CA PRO A 88 -5.56 -0.49 8.00
C PRO A 88 -6.67 -0.61 6.95
N ARG A 89 -6.46 -0.05 5.76
CA ARG A 89 -7.45 -0.08 4.69
C ARG A 89 -7.55 -1.44 4.02
N TYR A 90 -6.47 -2.22 4.01
CA TYR A 90 -6.54 -3.63 3.62
C TYR A 90 -7.48 -4.39 4.55
N TYR A 91 -7.32 -4.24 5.87
CA TYR A 91 -8.11 -4.98 6.85
C TYR A 91 -9.59 -4.61 6.80
N VAL A 92 -9.92 -3.31 6.72
CA VAL A 92 -11.30 -2.87 6.47
C VAL A 92 -11.85 -3.50 5.20
N LEU A 93 -11.12 -3.42 4.08
CA LEU A 93 -11.58 -3.98 2.82
C LEU A 93 -11.80 -5.50 2.89
N LYS A 94 -10.90 -6.22 3.56
CA LYS A 94 -11.00 -7.67 3.75
C LYS A 94 -12.22 -8.03 4.60
N PHE A 95 -12.38 -7.39 5.75
CA PHE A 95 -13.54 -7.56 6.64
C PHE A 95 -14.86 -7.31 5.89
N LEU A 96 -14.97 -6.20 5.16
CA LEU A 96 -16.19 -5.87 4.43
C LEU A 96 -16.51 -6.88 3.32
N LYS A 97 -15.49 -7.40 2.62
CA LYS A 97 -15.69 -8.40 1.57
C LYS A 97 -16.13 -9.75 2.11
N GLU A 98 -15.55 -10.18 3.23
CA GLU A 98 -15.89 -11.44 3.88
C GLU A 98 -17.31 -11.41 4.45
N ASN A 99 -17.75 -10.26 4.95
CA ASN A 99 -19.12 -10.05 5.45
C ASN A 99 -20.13 -9.65 4.35
N GLY A 100 -19.72 -9.61 3.08
CA GLY A 100 -20.62 -9.27 1.96
C GLY A 100 -21.14 -7.83 1.97
N LEU A 101 -20.49 -6.93 2.71
CA LEU A 101 -20.90 -5.54 2.89
C LEU A 101 -20.48 -4.62 1.73
N VAL A 102 -19.54 -5.06 0.89
CA VAL A 102 -19.08 -4.32 -0.29
C VAL A 102 -18.93 -5.23 -1.51
N ASP A 103 -18.91 -4.62 -2.70
CA ASP A 103 -18.64 -5.34 -3.94
C ASP A 103 -17.26 -6.04 -3.87
N ARG A 104 -17.26 -7.35 -4.14
CA ARG A 104 -16.04 -8.17 -4.22
C ARG A 104 -15.06 -7.64 -5.29
N LYS A 105 -15.55 -6.97 -6.33
CA LYS A 105 -14.77 -6.33 -7.40
C LYS A 105 -14.09 -5.04 -6.96
N LEU A 106 -14.43 -4.45 -5.81
CA LEU A 106 -13.75 -3.25 -5.30
C LEU A 106 -12.25 -3.54 -5.15
N SER A 107 -11.44 -2.84 -5.92
CA SER A 107 -10.00 -3.11 -5.98
C SER A 107 -9.27 -2.58 -4.74
N PHE A 108 -8.26 -3.33 -4.29
CA PHE A 108 -7.38 -2.92 -3.20
C PHE A 108 -6.75 -1.54 -3.45
N HIS A 109 -6.22 -1.33 -4.66
CA HIS A 109 -5.64 -0.04 -5.04
C HIS A 109 -6.66 1.10 -4.92
N THR A 110 -7.90 0.91 -5.39
CA THR A 110 -8.94 1.94 -5.28
C THR A 110 -9.19 2.32 -3.82
N ALA A 111 -9.35 1.35 -2.93
CA ALA A 111 -9.57 1.60 -1.51
C ALA A 111 -8.40 2.35 -0.85
N VAL A 112 -7.15 1.94 -1.14
CA VAL A 112 -5.94 2.56 -0.58
C VAL A 112 -5.72 3.99 -1.10
N MET A 113 -6.14 4.28 -2.33
CA MET A 113 -5.93 5.60 -2.96
C MET A 113 -6.99 6.65 -2.61
N MET A 114 -8.10 6.27 -1.97
CA MET A 114 -9.11 7.24 -1.52
C MET A 114 -8.49 8.27 -0.56
N THR A 115 -9.03 9.49 -0.53
CA THR A 115 -8.73 10.40 0.58
C THR A 115 -9.32 9.83 1.87
N GLU A 116 -8.85 10.32 3.02
CA GLU A 116 -9.37 9.85 4.31
C GLU A 116 -10.88 10.05 4.42
N LYS A 117 -11.34 11.26 4.11
CA LYS A 117 -12.76 11.61 4.06
C LYS A 117 -13.56 10.64 3.19
N VAL A 118 -13.13 10.42 1.95
CA VAL A 118 -13.84 9.55 0.99
C VAL A 118 -13.83 8.09 1.45
N PHE A 119 -12.72 7.62 2.05
CA PHE A 119 -12.63 6.25 2.56
C PHE A 119 -13.66 6.01 3.67
N VAL A 120 -13.70 6.91 4.66
CA VAL A 120 -14.65 6.80 5.77
C VAL A 120 -16.10 6.91 5.28
N GLU A 121 -16.41 7.89 4.43
CA GLU A 121 -17.75 8.11 3.90
C GLU A 121 -18.27 6.92 3.07
N LYS A 122 -17.41 6.26 2.30
CA LYS A 122 -17.82 5.19 1.38
C LYS A 122 -17.70 3.78 1.95
N LEU A 123 -16.75 3.53 2.83
CA LEU A 123 -16.43 2.17 3.28
C LEU A 123 -16.61 1.95 4.78
N ILE A 124 -16.87 2.99 5.58
CA ILE A 124 -17.10 2.84 7.02
C ILE A 124 -18.51 3.29 7.39
N CYS A 125 -18.86 4.54 7.09
CA CYS A 125 -20.16 5.13 7.45
C CYS A 125 -21.39 4.32 7.00
N PRO A 126 -21.43 3.71 5.81
CA PRO A 126 -22.59 2.94 5.36
C PRO A 126 -22.84 1.66 6.16
N HIS A 127 -21.86 1.20 6.95
CA HIS A 127 -21.91 -0.10 7.63
C HIS A 127 -21.99 0.03 9.15
N LYS A 128 -22.30 1.20 9.69
CA LYS A 128 -22.35 1.45 11.15
C LYS A 128 -23.32 0.51 11.89
N GLU A 129 -24.43 0.13 11.28
CA GLU A 129 -25.40 -0.78 11.91
C GLU A 129 -24.92 -2.24 11.83
N ALA A 130 -24.41 -2.66 10.68
CA ALA A 130 -23.95 -4.04 10.46
C ALA A 130 -22.58 -4.35 11.10
N ALA A 131 -21.75 -3.32 11.29
CA ALA A 131 -20.40 -3.43 11.84
C ALA A 131 -20.12 -2.24 12.78
N PRO A 132 -20.73 -2.23 13.98
CA PRO A 132 -20.72 -1.08 14.89
C PRO A 132 -19.33 -0.70 15.41
N HIS A 133 -18.36 -1.62 15.39
CA HIS A 133 -16.98 -1.39 15.86
C HIS A 133 -15.99 -1.03 14.73
N LEU A 134 -16.44 -1.02 13.47
CA LEU A 134 -15.55 -0.88 12.31
C LEU A 134 -14.78 0.44 12.31
N ALA A 135 -15.40 1.52 12.79
CA ALA A 135 -14.77 2.84 12.85
C ALA A 135 -13.67 2.88 13.91
N GLU A 136 -13.92 2.32 15.09
CA GLU A 136 -12.98 2.21 16.19
C GLU A 136 -11.81 1.29 15.82
N ASP A 137 -12.12 0.13 15.22
CA ASP A 137 -11.13 -0.82 14.73
C ASP A 137 -10.21 -0.17 13.68
N TYR A 138 -10.78 0.55 12.72
CA TYR A 138 -9.99 1.28 11.73
C TYR A 138 -9.12 2.36 12.37
N ALA A 139 -9.65 3.13 13.32
CA ALA A 139 -8.89 4.16 14.02
C ALA A 139 -7.74 3.58 14.85
N ALA A 140 -7.94 2.44 15.53
CA ALA A 140 -6.91 1.72 16.25
C ALA A 140 -5.85 1.14 15.28
N ALA A 141 -6.28 0.56 14.16
CA ALA A 141 -5.39 0.08 13.10
C ALA A 141 -4.49 1.18 12.55
N CYS A 142 -5.03 2.39 12.32
CA CYS A 142 -4.24 3.54 11.88
C CYS A 142 -3.16 3.99 12.89
N LYS A 143 -3.29 3.62 14.17
CA LYS A 143 -2.28 3.85 15.22
C LYS A 143 -1.27 2.71 15.36
N GLY A 144 -1.44 1.62 14.59
CA GLY A 144 -0.56 0.45 14.61
C GLY A 144 -1.03 -0.67 15.55
N GLU A 145 -2.21 -0.53 16.16
CA GLU A 145 -2.83 -1.60 16.94
C GLU A 145 -3.51 -2.59 15.98
N VAL A 146 -3.59 -3.88 16.31
CA VAL A 146 -4.33 -4.85 15.49
C VAL A 146 -5.62 -5.22 16.22
N PRO A 147 -6.77 -4.64 15.82
CA PRO A 147 -8.05 -4.91 16.46
C PRO A 147 -8.47 -6.37 16.29
N THR A 148 -9.25 -6.87 17.25
CA THR A 148 -9.71 -8.27 17.27
C THR A 148 -10.47 -8.64 15.99
N ASN A 149 -11.30 -7.73 15.47
CA ASN A 149 -12.12 -7.96 14.27
C ASN A 149 -11.30 -8.01 12.96
N PHE A 150 -10.01 -7.65 12.99
CA PHE A 150 -9.09 -7.75 11.85
C PHE A 150 -8.13 -8.95 11.96
N ARG A 151 -8.38 -9.87 12.90
CA ARG A 151 -7.66 -11.15 12.99
C ARG A 151 -8.35 -12.18 12.12
N PHE A 152 -7.91 -12.26 10.87
CA PHE A 152 -8.40 -13.25 9.92
C PHE A 152 -7.68 -14.59 10.14
N THR A 153 -8.44 -15.65 10.39
CA THR A 153 -7.96 -17.04 10.49
C THR A 153 -7.71 -17.66 9.12
#